data_AF-A0A2P7TAH9-F1
#
_entry.id   AF-A0A2P7TAH9-F1
#
_cell.length_a   1.000
_cell.length_b   1.000
_cell.length_c   1.000
_cell.angle_alpha   90.00
_cell.angle_beta   90.00
_cell.angle_gamma   90.00
#
_symmetry.space_group_name_H-M   'P 1'
#
loop_
_entity.id
_entity.type
_entity.pdbx_description
1 polymer ?
#
loop_
_entity_poly.entity_id
_entity_poly.type
_entity_poly.pdbx_seq_one_letter_code
_entity_poly.pdbx_strand_id
1 'polypeptide(L)'
;MPKVAPLFSKKSKFGKKSQMEIKLPDTIEACHAMIGELLAVIAVLENRVRDLERRLGQNSGNSHRPPSSDGFKKKAALVGKQHKRGGQQGHKGNTLKMVGQPDTVVVLKAEVCAGCGK
;
A
#
# COMPACT_ATOMS: atom_id res chain seq x y z
N MET A 1 14.71 28.13 -24.36
CA MET A 1 13.59 27.17 -24.35
C MET A 1 14.16 25.76 -24.32
N PRO A 2 13.95 24.97 -23.25
CA PRO A 2 14.43 23.60 -23.19
C PRO A 2 13.53 22.70 -24.05
N LYS A 3 14.14 21.97 -25.00
CA LYS A 3 13.47 21.00 -25.86
C LYS A 3 13.04 19.80 -25.02
N VAL A 4 11.75 19.54 -24.96
CA VAL A 4 11.18 18.38 -24.26
C VAL A 4 11.34 17.15 -25.15
N ALA A 5 12.09 16.15 -24.71
CA ALA A 5 12.21 14.88 -25.41
C ALA A 5 10.88 14.10 -25.29
N PRO A 6 10.38 13.43 -26.36
CA PRO A 6 9.17 12.64 -26.26
C PRO A 6 9.45 11.36 -25.46
N LEU A 7 8.69 11.22 -24.37
CA LEU A 7 8.68 10.05 -23.51
C LEU A 7 8.15 8.84 -24.30
N PHE A 8 9.06 7.93 -24.63
CA PHE A 8 8.87 6.48 -24.62
C PHE A 8 7.46 5.99 -25.01
N SER A 9 7.22 5.85 -26.31
CA SER A 9 6.05 5.15 -26.85
C SER A 9 6.12 3.66 -26.46
N LYS A 10 5.56 3.31 -25.31
CA LYS A 10 5.28 1.92 -24.94
C LYS A 10 4.21 1.42 -25.90
N LYS A 11 4.62 0.82 -27.00
CA LYS A 11 3.72 0.03 -27.87
C LYS A 11 2.99 -0.97 -26.97
N SER A 12 1.69 -0.75 -26.78
CA SER A 12 0.83 -1.72 -26.14
C SER A 12 0.76 -2.93 -27.09
N LYS A 13 1.47 -4.00 -26.73
CA LYS A 13 1.31 -5.30 -27.38
C LYS A 13 -0.01 -5.91 -26.89
N PHE A 14 -1.14 -5.32 -27.26
CA PHE A 14 -2.40 -6.08 -27.27
C PHE A 14 -2.28 -7.08 -28.41
N GLY A 15 -1.80 -8.28 -28.03
CA GLY A 15 -1.67 -9.41 -28.93
C GLY A 15 -2.97 -9.64 -29.68
N LYS A 16 -2.82 -9.81 -31.00
CA LYS A 16 -3.83 -10.19 -31.99
C LYS A 16 -5.00 -10.93 -31.34
N LYS A 17 -6.17 -10.27 -31.24
CA LYS A 17 -7.44 -10.99 -31.01
C LYS A 17 -7.55 -11.99 -32.15
N SER A 18 -7.48 -13.28 -31.82
CA SER A 18 -7.88 -14.34 -32.75
C SER A 18 -9.30 -14.02 -33.18
N GLN A 19 -9.46 -13.58 -34.43
CA GLN A 19 -10.77 -13.52 -35.05
C GLN A 19 -11.21 -14.98 -35.15
N MET A 20 -12.02 -15.43 -34.18
CA MET A 20 -12.84 -16.61 -34.42
C MET A 20 -13.83 -16.17 -35.50
N GLU A 21 -13.79 -16.79 -36.67
CA GLU A 21 -14.85 -16.64 -37.66
C GLU A 21 -16.16 -17.10 -37.00
N ILE A 22 -16.98 -16.15 -36.57
CA ILE A 22 -18.31 -16.44 -36.05
C ILE A 22 -19.15 -16.74 -37.27
N LYS A 23 -19.41 -18.02 -37.52
CA LYS A 23 -20.43 -18.44 -38.49
C LYS A 23 -21.78 -17.98 -37.97
N LEU A 24 -22.35 -16.98 -38.63
CA LEU A 24 -23.63 -16.40 -38.23
C LEU A 24 -24.74 -17.42 -38.57
N PRO A 25 -25.67 -17.68 -37.64
CA PRO A 25 -26.77 -18.58 -37.90
C PRO A 25 -27.74 -17.98 -38.92
N ASP A 26 -28.22 -18.80 -39.85
CA ASP A 26 -29.16 -18.39 -40.91
C ASP A 26 -30.63 -18.48 -40.47
N THR A 27 -30.91 -19.04 -39.28
CA THR A 27 -32.27 -19.23 -38.75
C THR A 27 -32.47 -18.51 -37.42
N ILE A 28 -33.71 -18.05 -37.17
CA ILE A 28 -34.09 -17.35 -35.94
C ILE A 28 -33.87 -18.25 -34.70
N GLU A 29 -34.16 -19.54 -34.81
CA GLU A 29 -33.97 -20.50 -33.73
C GLU A 29 -32.50 -20.65 -33.35
N ALA A 30 -31.61 -20.73 -34.34
CA ALA A 30 -30.18 -20.80 -34.12
C ALA A 30 -29.60 -19.47 -33.58
N CYS A 31 -30.18 -18.32 -33.97
CA CYS A 31 -29.87 -17.04 -33.33
C CYS A 31 -30.22 -17.05 -31.83
N HIS A 32 -31.40 -17.54 -31.45
CA HIS A 32 -31.80 -17.61 -30.03
C HIS A 32 -30.88 -18.51 -29.21
N ALA A 33 -30.49 -19.67 -29.75
CA ALA A 33 -29.54 -20.58 -29.11
C ALA A 33 -28.18 -19.90 -28.88
N MET A 34 -27.64 -19.26 -29.92
CA MET A 34 -26.37 -18.53 -29.84
C MET A 34 -26.43 -17.38 -28.83
N ILE A 35 -27.54 -16.62 -28.78
CA ILE A 35 -27.73 -15.57 -27.77
C ILE A 35 -27.72 -16.16 -26.36
N GLY A 36 -28.40 -17.29 -26.14
CA GLY A 36 -28.40 -17.98 -24.85
C GLY A 36 -26.98 -18.39 -24.41
N GLU A 37 -26.20 -18.98 -25.31
CA GLU A 37 -24.81 -19.37 -25.05
C GLU A 37 -23.92 -18.15 -24.75
N LEU A 38 -24.04 -17.08 -25.55
CA LEU A 38 -23.28 -15.85 -25.34
C LEU A 38 -23.63 -15.19 -24.00
N LEU A 39 -24.90 -15.14 -23.62
CA LEU A 39 -25.34 -14.61 -22.33
C LEU A 39 -24.75 -15.42 -21.16
N ALA A 40 -24.69 -16.75 -21.28
CA ALA A 40 -24.08 -17.60 -20.26
C ALA A 40 -22.57 -17.31 -20.12
N VAL A 41 -21.85 -17.18 -21.25
CA VAL A 41 -20.42 -16.83 -21.26
C VAL A 41 -20.19 -15.44 -20.66
N ILE A 42 -21.01 -14.45 -21.02
CA ILE A 42 -20.93 -13.10 -20.48
C ILE A 42 -21.10 -13.13 -18.96
N ALA A 43 -22.12 -13.83 -18.44
CA ALA A 43 -22.36 -13.94 -17.00
C ALA A 43 -21.15 -14.53 -16.25
N VAL A 44 -20.52 -15.57 -16.81
CA VAL A 44 -19.31 -16.17 -16.23
C VAL A 44 -18.13 -15.18 -16.25
N LEU A 45 -17.93 -14.47 -17.36
CA LEU A 45 -16.85 -13.49 -17.48
C LEU A 45 -17.04 -12.30 -16.55
N GLU A 46 -18.26 -11.76 -16.44
CA GLU A 46 -18.59 -10.68 -15.52
C GLU A 46 -18.34 -11.07 -14.06
N ASN A 47 -18.72 -12.29 -13.67
CA ASN A 47 -18.42 -12.81 -12.34
C ASN A 47 -16.91 -12.86 -12.07
N ARG A 48 -16.14 -13.34 -13.05
CA ARG A 48 -14.68 -13.41 -12.94
C ARG A 48 -14.02 -12.03 -12.87
N VAL A 49 -14.49 -11.08 -13.68
CA VAL A 49 -14.03 -9.69 -13.64
C VAL A 49 -14.31 -9.08 -12.27
N ARG A 50 -15.54 -9.21 -11.76
CA ARG A 50 -15.93 -8.70 -10.44
C ARG A 50 -15.05 -9.26 -9.32
N ASP A 51 -14.74 -10.55 -9.37
CA ASP A 51 -13.85 -11.18 -8.40
C ASP A 51 -12.41 -10.68 -8.47
N LEU A 52 -11.88 -10.48 -9.68
CA LEU A 52 -10.54 -9.93 -9.87
C LEU A 52 -10.46 -8.47 -9.41
N GLU A 53 -11.45 -7.65 -9.75
CA GLU A 53 -11.55 -6.26 -9.32
C GLU A 53 -11.64 -6.16 -7.80
N ARG A 54 -12.47 -7.02 -7.17
CA ARG A 54 -12.54 -7.12 -5.70
C ARG A 54 -11.18 -7.43 -5.08
N ARG A 55 -10.42 -8.36 -5.65
CA ARG A 55 -9.07 -8.72 -5.16
C ARG A 55 -8.08 -7.59 -5.33
N LEU A 56 -8.11 -6.88 -6.47
CA LEU A 56 -7.22 -5.74 -6.73
C LEU A 56 -7.54 -4.53 -5.85
N GLY A 57 -8.81 -4.33 -5.51
CA GLY A 57 -9.25 -3.25 -4.63
C GLY A 57 -8.89 -3.45 -3.16
N GLN A 58 -8.58 -4.69 -2.72
CA GLN A 58 -8.22 -4.97 -1.33
C GLN A 58 -6.79 -4.51 -1.01
N ASN A 59 -6.66 -3.63 -0.02
CA ASN A 59 -5.40 -3.22 0.58
C ASN A 59 -5.53 -3.17 2.11
N SER A 60 -4.43 -3.01 2.85
CA SER A 60 -4.47 -2.98 4.32
C SER A 60 -5.32 -1.82 4.88
N GLY A 61 -5.56 -0.78 4.07
CA GLY A 61 -6.38 0.37 4.45
C GLY A 61 -7.88 0.09 4.45
N ASN A 62 -8.35 -0.89 3.68
CA ASN A 62 -9.78 -1.19 3.55
C ASN A 62 -10.15 -2.65 3.87
N SER A 63 -9.19 -3.51 4.22
CA SER A 63 -9.42 -4.96 4.41
C SER A 63 -9.22 -5.46 5.84
N HIS A 64 -9.01 -4.59 6.83
CA HIS A 64 -8.64 -4.93 8.22
C HIS A 64 -7.39 -5.83 8.36
N ARG A 65 -6.68 -6.13 7.26
CA ARG A 65 -5.42 -6.86 7.28
C ARG A 65 -4.32 -5.96 7.81
N PRO A 66 -3.36 -6.51 8.59
CA PRO A 66 -2.25 -5.72 9.07
C PRO A 66 -1.43 -5.17 7.88
N PRO A 67 -0.89 -3.94 7.97
CA PRO A 67 -0.13 -3.31 6.89
C PRO A 67 1.13 -4.09 6.47
N SER A 68 1.60 -5.02 7.29
CA SER A 68 2.65 -5.97 6.94
C SER A 68 2.24 -6.98 5.85
N SER A 69 0.94 -7.22 5.65
CA SER A 69 0.42 -8.15 4.63
C SER A 69 0.39 -7.58 3.21
N ASP A 70 0.46 -6.26 3.05
CA ASP A 70 0.50 -5.59 1.73
C ASP A 70 1.88 -5.71 1.03
N GLY A 71 2.84 -6.35 1.70
CA GLY A 71 4.21 -6.55 1.22
C GLY A 71 5.11 -5.33 1.43
N PHE A 72 6.39 -5.48 1.09
CA PHE A 72 7.40 -4.42 1.19
C PHE A 72 7.32 -3.40 0.05
N LYS A 73 6.13 -2.82 -0.19
CA LYS A 73 6.03 -1.63 -1.05
C LYS A 73 6.44 -0.42 -0.24
N LYS A 74 7.68 0.05 -0.44
CA LYS A 74 8.14 1.32 0.14
C LYS A 74 7.18 2.42 -0.33
N LYS A 75 6.40 2.96 0.60
CA LYS A 75 5.66 4.21 0.36
C LYS A 75 6.71 5.26 0.00
N ALA A 76 6.44 6.08 -1.02
CA ALA A 76 7.31 7.18 -1.37
C ALA A 76 7.58 7.99 -0.10
N ALA A 77 8.87 8.24 0.20
CA ALA A 77 9.24 9.00 1.37
C ALA A 77 8.51 10.33 1.31
N LEU A 78 7.63 10.59 2.30
CA LEU A 78 7.13 11.93 2.51
C LEU A 78 8.37 12.78 2.74
N VAL A 79 8.60 13.76 1.86
CA VAL A 79 9.59 14.81 2.09
C VAL A 79 9.09 15.59 3.30
N GLY A 80 9.40 15.08 4.49
CA GLY A 80 8.98 15.69 5.73
C GLY A 80 9.50 17.11 5.74
N LYS A 81 8.63 18.07 6.05
CA LYS A 81 9.07 19.42 6.41
C LYS A 81 10.22 19.26 7.40
N GLN A 82 11.38 19.84 7.07
CA GLN A 82 12.53 19.89 7.98
C GLN A 82 12.15 20.79 9.15
N HIS A 83 11.40 20.24 10.10
CA HIS A 83 11.17 20.90 11.37
C HIS A 83 12.51 20.92 12.12
N LYS A 84 12.92 22.11 12.53
CA LYS A 84 14.08 22.26 13.41
C LYS A 84 13.80 21.47 14.68
N ARG A 85 14.68 20.53 15.01
CA ARG A 85 14.62 19.77 16.27
C ARG A 85 14.86 20.76 17.42
N GLY A 86 13.97 20.80 18.41
CA GLY A 86 14.07 21.71 19.55
C GLY A 86 12.73 22.21 20.04
N GLY A 87 12.75 23.07 21.06
CA GLY A 87 11.55 23.77 21.54
C GLY A 87 10.97 24.70 20.47
N GLN A 88 9.71 25.11 20.67
CA GLN A 88 9.07 26.09 19.79
C GLN A 88 9.88 27.41 19.78
N GLN A 89 9.82 28.14 18.66
CA GLN A 89 10.50 29.43 18.52
C GLN A 89 10.03 30.39 19.63
N GLY A 90 10.97 30.91 20.43
CA GLY A 90 10.70 31.78 21.57
C GLY A 90 10.64 31.06 22.93
N HIS A 91 10.66 29.72 22.98
CA HIS A 91 10.80 29.01 24.25
C HIS A 91 12.24 29.06 24.74
N LYS A 92 12.42 29.60 25.95
CA LYS A 92 13.69 29.51 26.66
C LYS A 92 13.87 28.08 27.15
N GLY A 93 14.93 27.41 26.69
CA GLY A 93 15.28 26.09 27.19
C GLY A 93 15.67 26.15 28.67
N ASN A 94 15.14 25.24 29.49
CA ASN A 94 15.56 25.06 30.87
C ASN A 94 16.32 23.73 30.99
N THR A 95 17.56 23.73 30.51
CA THR A 95 18.44 22.56 30.64
C THR A 95 19.13 22.61 32.01
N LEU A 96 19.06 21.52 32.78
CA LEU A 96 19.86 21.37 34.00
C LEU A 96 21.35 21.50 33.64
N LYS A 97 22.05 22.40 34.33
CA LYS A 97 23.49 22.55 34.18
C LYS A 97 24.18 21.46 34.97
N MET A 98 25.26 20.89 34.40
CA MET A 98 26.16 20.05 35.18
C MET A 98 26.81 20.91 36.25
N VAL A 99 26.56 20.57 37.52
CA VAL A 99 27.14 21.24 38.69
C VAL A 99 28.15 20.31 39.35
N GLY A 100 29.24 20.87 39.87
CA GLY A 100 30.28 20.10 40.57
C GLY A 100 29.82 19.57 41.93
N GLN A 101 28.82 20.21 42.54
CA GLN A 101 28.21 19.78 43.80
C GLN A 101 26.68 19.78 43.64
N PRO A 102 26.00 18.63 43.76
CA PRO A 102 24.55 18.54 43.73
C PRO A 102 23.93 18.93 45.07
N ASP A 103 22.70 19.44 45.06
CA ASP A 103 21.96 19.80 46.27
C ASP A 103 21.55 18.58 47.11
N THR A 104 21.40 17.41 46.49
CA THR A 104 21.03 16.17 47.18
C THR A 104 21.70 14.98 46.52
N VAL A 105 22.26 14.10 47.33
CA VAL A 105 22.82 12.81 46.92
C VAL A 105 22.03 11.72 47.61
N VAL A 106 21.31 10.91 46.85
CA VAL A 106 20.61 9.74 47.36
C VAL A 106 21.40 8.50 46.97
N VAL A 107 21.96 7.80 47.96
CA VAL A 107 22.65 6.54 47.74
C VAL A 107 21.61 5.42 47.69
N LEU A 108 21.36 4.89 46.51
CA LEU A 108 20.50 3.72 46.33
C LEU A 108 21.33 2.45 46.55
N LYS A 109 21.07 1.73 47.64
CA LYS A 109 21.58 0.37 47.87
C LYS A 109 20.41 -0.59 47.81
N ALA A 110 20.60 -1.71 47.11
CA ALA A 110 19.66 -2.80 47.19
C ALA A 110 19.68 -3.38 48.61
N GLU A 111 18.50 -3.62 49.20
CA GLU A 111 18.38 -4.22 50.54
C GLU A 111 18.94 -5.64 50.56
N VAL A 112 18.82 -6.36 49.44
CA VAL A 112 19.28 -7.73 49.27
C VAL A 112 20.00 -7.86 47.93
N CYS A 113 21.16 -8.50 47.94
CA CYS A 113 21.89 -8.82 46.71
C CYS A 113 21.23 -9.99 46.00
N ALA A 114 20.80 -9.79 44.75
CA ALA A 114 20.18 -10.81 43.91
C ALA A 114 21.05 -12.07 43.66
N GLY A 115 22.36 -12.01 43.93
CA GLY A 115 23.30 -13.10 43.69
C GLY A 115 23.90 -13.76 44.94
N CYS A 116 23.87 -13.13 46.11
CA CYS A 116 24.56 -13.67 47.30
C CYS A 116 23.89 -13.39 48.66
N GLY A 117 22.73 -12.73 48.70
CA GLY A 117 22.05 -12.40 49.96
C GLY A 117 20.81 -13.27 50.23
N LYS A 118 21.00 -14.49 50.71
CA LYS A 118 19.99 -15.16 51.55
C LYS A 118 20.43 -15.07 53.00
#